data_AF-A0A239RF75-F1
#
_entry.id   AF-A0A239RF75-F1
#
_cell.length_a   1.000
_cell.length_b   1.000
_cell.length_c   1.000
_cell.angle_alpha   90.00
_cell.angle_beta   90.00
_cell.angle_gamma   90.00
#
_symmetry.space_group_name_H-M   'P 1'
#
loop_
_entity.id
_entity.type
_entity.pdbx_description
1 polymer ?
#
loop_
_entity_poly.entity_id
_entity_poly.type
_entity_poly.pdbx_seq_one_letter_code
_entity_poly.pdbx_strand_id
1 'polypeptide(L)'
;MKLDQVESILNVKFPKKWKAIHSMGVMEWMEQSIQEFRENKEKYINDQKAFFMLECDCEPLFFDDIPKRLEELKEWISWREEDEKTALNENVRLIPFAQNGGGDLFCFLYEENEEEPRIVLYYHDDYSGPVLEASSFDEFIYVILLESASWSGDIENDYWKSHYQLLNDEYKNKLDGRTAEELAEEYESCNLENVDIWKN
;
A
#
# COMPACT_ATOMS: atom_id res chain seq x y z
N MET A 1 -16.59 -5.64 -4.93
CA MET A 1 -16.27 -5.27 -6.34
C MET A 1 -15.06 -6.07 -6.81
N LYS A 2 -14.91 -6.42 -8.09
CA LYS A 2 -13.72 -7.14 -8.63
C LYS A 2 -12.63 -6.16 -9.09
N LEU A 3 -11.37 -6.60 -9.08
CA LEU A 3 -10.21 -5.76 -9.45
C LEU A 3 -10.34 -5.11 -10.84
N ASP A 4 -10.73 -5.88 -11.86
CA ASP A 4 -10.90 -5.38 -13.24
C ASP A 4 -11.99 -4.29 -13.33
N GLN A 5 -12.99 -4.33 -12.45
CA GLN A 5 -14.02 -3.28 -12.38
C GLN A 5 -13.43 -2.00 -11.81
N VAL A 6 -12.58 -2.10 -10.78
CA VAL A 6 -11.85 -0.95 -10.22
C VAL A 6 -10.95 -0.33 -11.29
N GLU A 7 -10.14 -1.13 -11.99
CA GLU A 7 -9.30 -0.66 -13.09
C GLU A 7 -10.10 0.08 -14.16
N SER A 8 -11.29 -0.45 -14.51
CA SER A 8 -12.18 0.18 -15.49
C SER A 8 -12.79 1.49 -14.99
N ILE A 9 -13.20 1.58 -13.72
CA ILE A 9 -13.77 2.80 -13.12
C ILE A 9 -12.71 3.89 -13.05
N LEU A 10 -11.51 3.51 -12.63
CA LEU A 10 -10.40 4.43 -12.46
C LEU A 10 -9.69 4.72 -13.79
N ASN A 11 -9.88 3.92 -14.84
CA ASN A 11 -9.08 4.02 -16.07
C ASN A 11 -7.56 3.99 -15.76
N VAL A 12 -7.13 2.98 -15.00
CA VAL A 12 -5.71 2.67 -14.69
C VAL A 12 -5.45 1.19 -14.80
N LYS A 13 -4.18 0.81 -14.86
CA LYS A 13 -3.74 -0.56 -14.65
C LYS A 13 -2.97 -0.65 -13.35
N PHE A 14 -3.45 -1.46 -12.41
CA PHE A 14 -2.74 -1.74 -11.18
C PHE A 14 -1.39 -2.42 -11.46
N PRO A 15 -0.41 -2.33 -10.53
CA PRO A 15 0.89 -2.94 -10.71
C PRO A 15 0.80 -4.42 -11.11
N LYS A 16 1.76 -4.90 -11.91
CA LYS A 16 1.79 -6.33 -12.29
C LYS A 16 1.80 -7.24 -11.06
N LYS A 17 2.59 -6.88 -10.04
CA LYS A 17 2.68 -7.66 -8.81
C LYS A 17 1.36 -7.69 -8.03
N TRP A 18 0.67 -6.56 -7.91
CA TRP A 18 -0.66 -6.47 -7.30
C TRP A 18 -1.65 -7.43 -7.98
N LYS A 19 -1.72 -7.41 -9.31
CA LYS A 19 -2.58 -8.31 -10.09
C LYS A 19 -2.19 -9.78 -9.93
N ALA A 20 -0.89 -10.08 -9.87
CA ALA A 20 -0.41 -11.44 -9.64
C ALA A 20 -0.87 -11.96 -8.27
N ILE A 21 -0.76 -11.16 -7.21
CA ILE A 21 -1.22 -11.51 -5.86
C ILE A 21 -2.74 -11.65 -5.83
N HIS A 22 -3.48 -10.75 -6.47
CA HIS A 22 -4.94 -10.88 -6.62
C HIS A 22 -5.33 -12.22 -7.26
N SER A 23 -4.62 -12.64 -8.32
CA SER A 23 -4.88 -13.91 -9.01
C SER A 23 -4.62 -15.17 -8.15
N MET A 24 -3.87 -15.04 -7.05
CA MET A 24 -3.65 -16.11 -6.08
C MET A 24 -4.85 -16.32 -5.15
N GLY A 25 -5.84 -15.42 -5.16
CA GLY A 25 -7.05 -15.48 -4.34
C GLY A 25 -6.88 -14.96 -2.91
N VAL A 26 -5.68 -14.51 -2.52
CA VAL A 26 -5.39 -14.04 -1.16
C VAL A 26 -6.01 -12.66 -0.84
N MET A 27 -6.46 -11.93 -1.87
CA MET A 27 -7.16 -10.65 -1.76
C MET A 27 -8.70 -10.81 -1.80
N GLU A 28 -9.24 -12.03 -1.64
CA GLU A 28 -10.71 -12.28 -1.73
C GLU A 28 -11.52 -11.39 -0.77
N TRP A 29 -10.96 -11.07 0.40
CA TRP A 29 -11.59 -10.22 1.40
C TRP A 29 -11.79 -8.78 0.92
N MET A 30 -10.90 -8.28 0.07
CA MET A 30 -10.97 -6.92 -0.48
C MET A 30 -12.08 -6.80 -1.53
N GLU A 31 -12.54 -7.92 -2.10
CA GLU A 31 -13.63 -7.91 -3.08
C GLU A 31 -15.02 -7.83 -2.44
N GLN A 32 -15.10 -8.05 -1.13
CA GLN A 32 -16.35 -8.00 -0.36
C GLN A 32 -16.76 -6.55 -0.14
N SER A 33 -18.05 -6.32 0.08
CA SER A 33 -18.48 -5.11 0.78
C SER A 33 -18.09 -5.17 2.26
N ILE A 34 -18.01 -4.02 2.92
CA ILE A 34 -17.78 -3.95 4.39
C ILE A 34 -18.79 -4.83 5.16
N GLN A 35 -20.05 -4.88 4.71
CA GLN A 35 -21.08 -5.69 5.38
C GLN A 35 -20.76 -7.19 5.24
N GLU A 36 -20.49 -7.67 4.02
CA GLU A 36 -20.15 -9.07 3.76
C GLU A 36 -18.87 -9.50 4.49
N PHE A 37 -17.87 -8.61 4.54
CA PHE A 37 -16.65 -8.85 5.31
C PHE A 37 -16.95 -9.01 6.80
N ARG A 38 -17.78 -8.13 7.40
CA ARG A 38 -18.14 -8.23 8.82
C ARG A 38 -18.88 -9.51 9.16
N GLU A 39 -19.76 -9.98 8.28
CA GLU A 39 -20.50 -11.23 8.45
C GLU A 39 -19.58 -12.46 8.38
N ASN A 40 -18.45 -12.37 7.66
CA ASN A 40 -17.51 -13.46 7.44
C ASN A 40 -16.10 -13.20 8.02
N LYS A 41 -15.97 -12.26 8.96
CA LYS A 41 -14.67 -11.74 9.42
C LYS A 41 -13.70 -12.85 9.83
N GLU A 42 -14.19 -13.82 10.61
CA GLU A 42 -13.41 -14.97 11.10
C GLU A 42 -12.80 -15.82 9.98
N LYS A 43 -13.40 -15.86 8.78
CA LYS A 43 -12.83 -16.56 7.63
C LYS A 43 -11.51 -15.91 7.20
N TYR A 44 -11.47 -14.59 7.20
CA TYR A 44 -10.35 -13.83 6.62
C TYR A 44 -9.27 -13.52 7.66
N ILE A 45 -9.65 -13.15 8.90
CA ILE A 45 -8.66 -12.83 9.93
C ILE A 45 -7.89 -14.04 10.42
N ASN A 46 -8.46 -15.24 10.31
CA ASN A 46 -7.80 -16.50 10.70
C ASN A 46 -7.11 -17.18 9.51
N ASP A 47 -7.20 -16.60 8.30
CA ASP A 47 -6.45 -17.09 7.15
C ASP A 47 -5.10 -16.38 7.10
N GLN A 48 -4.05 -17.10 7.50
CA GLN A 48 -2.67 -16.63 7.45
C GLN A 48 -2.21 -16.12 6.07
N LYS A 49 -2.90 -16.52 4.99
CA LYS A 49 -2.59 -16.07 3.63
C LYS A 49 -3.36 -14.83 3.23
N ALA A 50 -4.39 -14.42 3.97
CA ALA A 50 -5.18 -13.26 3.65
C ALA A 50 -4.28 -12.01 3.57
N PHE A 51 -4.36 -11.32 2.43
CA PHE A 51 -3.42 -10.26 2.08
C PHE A 51 -3.43 -9.14 3.13
N PHE A 52 -2.25 -8.86 3.68
CA PHE A 52 -1.94 -7.89 4.73
C PHE A 52 -2.84 -7.99 5.98
N MET A 53 -3.25 -9.20 6.35
CA MET A 53 -3.68 -9.49 7.73
C MET A 53 -2.44 -9.70 8.61
N LEU A 54 -1.61 -8.66 8.73
CA LEU A 54 -0.35 -8.63 9.47
C LEU A 54 -0.37 -7.51 10.51
N GLU A 55 0.44 -7.63 11.56
CA GLU A 55 0.74 -6.49 12.44
C GLU A 55 1.62 -5.49 11.69
N CYS A 56 1.03 -4.46 11.10
CA CYS A 56 1.67 -3.39 10.32
C CYS A 56 0.72 -2.18 10.22
N ASP A 57 1.20 -1.02 9.76
CA ASP A 57 0.37 0.20 9.63
C ASP A 57 -0.32 0.32 8.27
N CYS A 58 -0.40 -0.77 7.50
CA CYS A 58 -1.01 -0.77 6.17
C CYS A 58 -2.33 -1.55 6.20
N GLU A 59 -3.43 -0.82 6.03
CA GLU A 59 -4.78 -1.36 5.94
C GLU A 59 -5.27 -1.28 4.48
N PRO A 60 -5.22 -2.39 3.69
CA PRO A 60 -5.72 -2.34 2.32
C PRO A 60 -7.20 -1.96 2.24
N LEU A 61 -7.55 -1.15 1.26
CA LEU A 61 -8.93 -0.73 1.04
C LEU A 61 -9.74 -1.85 0.39
N PHE A 62 -11.01 -1.95 0.76
CA PHE A 62 -11.97 -2.70 -0.05
C PHE A 62 -12.02 -2.10 -1.47
N PHE A 63 -12.14 -2.96 -2.48
CA PHE A 63 -12.13 -2.54 -3.87
C PHE A 63 -13.26 -1.56 -4.22
N ASP A 64 -14.41 -1.65 -3.54
CA ASP A 64 -15.53 -0.72 -3.72
C ASP A 64 -15.34 0.62 -2.99
N ASP A 65 -14.38 0.73 -2.08
CA ASP A 65 -14.03 1.95 -1.38
C ASP A 65 -12.93 2.75 -2.08
N ILE A 66 -12.08 2.11 -2.90
CA ILE A 66 -11.01 2.81 -3.64
C ILE A 66 -11.53 4.04 -4.42
N PRO A 67 -12.62 3.96 -5.20
CA PRO A 67 -13.12 5.15 -5.90
C PRO A 67 -13.56 6.28 -4.97
N LYS A 68 -14.09 5.97 -3.78
CA LYS A 68 -14.50 6.97 -2.78
C LYS A 68 -13.28 7.65 -2.18
N ARG A 69 -12.27 6.87 -1.78
CA ARG A 69 -10.99 7.38 -1.26
C ARG A 69 -10.25 8.22 -2.29
N LEU A 70 -10.38 7.91 -3.59
CA LEU A 70 -9.81 8.75 -4.65
C LEU A 70 -10.49 10.13 -4.72
N GLU A 71 -11.81 10.22 -4.52
CA GLU A 71 -12.50 11.52 -4.48
C GLU A 71 -12.10 12.32 -3.23
N GLU A 72 -11.95 11.68 -2.08
CA GLU A 72 -11.42 12.31 -0.85
C GLU A 72 -9.99 12.83 -1.07
N LEU A 73 -9.11 12.03 -1.67
CA LEU A 73 -7.74 12.46 -2.00
C LEU A 73 -7.73 13.68 -2.93
N LYS A 74 -8.62 13.72 -3.93
CA LYS A 74 -8.74 14.90 -4.82
C LYS A 74 -9.19 16.14 -4.06
N GLU A 75 -10.06 15.98 -3.07
CA GLU A 75 -10.49 17.08 -2.20
C GLU A 75 -9.29 17.61 -1.39
N TRP A 76 -8.50 16.73 -0.77
CA TRP A 76 -7.29 17.11 -0.03
C TRP A 76 -6.26 17.83 -0.92
N ILE A 77 -6.04 17.32 -2.13
CA ILE A 77 -5.17 17.96 -3.12
C ILE A 77 -5.70 19.36 -3.46
N SER A 78 -7.01 19.51 -3.67
CA SER A 78 -7.61 20.81 -4.03
C SER A 78 -7.46 21.86 -2.93
N TRP A 79 -7.55 21.47 -1.65
CA TRP A 79 -7.31 22.37 -0.52
C TRP A 79 -5.86 22.87 -0.52
N ARG A 80 -4.90 21.98 -0.77
CA ARG A 80 -3.49 22.36 -0.88
C ARG A 80 -3.22 23.25 -2.09
N GLU A 81 -3.78 22.95 -3.25
CA GLU A 81 -3.65 23.80 -4.44
C GLU A 81 -4.17 25.22 -4.18
N GLU A 82 -5.30 25.34 -3.45
CA GLU A 82 -5.84 26.63 -3.03
C GLU A 82 -4.94 27.35 -2.02
N ASP A 83 -4.47 26.66 -0.99
CA ASP A 83 -3.71 27.28 0.11
C ASP A 83 -2.28 27.65 -0.30
N GLU A 84 -1.57 26.72 -0.96
CA GLU A 84 -0.15 26.89 -1.34
C GLU A 84 0.03 27.53 -2.73
N LYS A 85 -1.07 27.81 -3.45
CA LYS A 85 -1.04 28.38 -4.81
C LYS A 85 -0.19 27.56 -5.79
N THR A 86 -0.22 26.24 -5.62
CA THR A 86 0.45 25.26 -6.48
C THR A 86 -0.58 24.45 -7.27
N ALA A 87 -0.11 23.55 -8.13
CA ALA A 87 -0.94 22.60 -8.85
C ALA A 87 -0.26 21.22 -8.84
N LEU A 88 -1.06 20.15 -8.77
CA LEU A 88 -0.56 18.80 -9.00
C LEU A 88 0.07 18.72 -10.39
N ASN A 89 1.22 18.06 -10.50
CA ASN A 89 1.84 17.84 -11.79
C ASN A 89 0.93 16.97 -12.68
N GLU A 90 0.57 17.48 -13.87
CA GLU A 90 -0.32 16.79 -14.80
C GLU A 90 0.22 15.44 -15.30
N ASN A 91 1.53 15.24 -15.16
CA ASN A 91 2.23 14.01 -15.53
C ASN A 91 2.20 12.95 -14.44
N VAL A 92 1.60 13.26 -13.28
CA VAL A 92 1.45 12.32 -12.17
C VAL A 92 0.00 11.96 -11.93
N ARG A 93 -0.22 10.74 -11.42
CA ARG A 93 -1.52 10.32 -10.94
C ARG A 93 -1.38 9.48 -9.68
N LEU A 94 -2.11 9.88 -8.64
CA LEU A 94 -2.21 9.12 -7.39
C LEU A 94 -3.48 8.27 -7.39
N ILE A 95 -3.34 6.99 -7.04
CA ILE A 95 -4.46 6.06 -6.82
C ILE A 95 -4.32 5.43 -5.44
N PRO A 96 -5.23 5.70 -4.48
CA PRO A 96 -5.16 5.08 -3.16
C PRO A 96 -5.46 3.58 -3.25
N PHE A 97 -4.80 2.78 -2.41
CA PHE A 97 -5.05 1.34 -2.31
C PHE A 97 -5.04 0.81 -0.87
N ALA A 98 -4.47 1.56 0.07
CA ALA A 98 -4.49 1.27 1.49
C ALA A 98 -4.54 2.59 2.28
N GLN A 99 -4.76 2.49 3.59
CA GLN A 99 -4.64 3.61 4.53
C GLN A 99 -3.81 3.18 5.74
N ASN A 100 -3.30 4.13 6.50
CA ASN A 100 -2.73 3.86 7.83
C ASN A 100 -3.74 4.07 8.96
N GLY A 101 -3.35 3.76 10.20
CA GLY A 101 -4.20 3.97 11.38
C GLY A 101 -4.55 5.45 11.64
N GLY A 102 -3.78 6.39 11.07
CA GLY A 102 -4.03 7.83 11.08
C GLY A 102 -5.05 8.31 10.04
N GLY A 103 -5.38 7.48 9.05
CA GLY A 103 -6.26 7.83 7.94
C GLY A 103 -5.55 8.40 6.71
N ASP A 104 -4.20 8.44 6.71
CA ASP A 104 -3.40 8.81 5.54
C ASP A 104 -3.46 7.71 4.48
N LEU A 105 -3.24 8.08 3.23
CA LEU A 105 -3.48 7.17 2.10
C LEU A 105 -2.18 6.69 1.47
N PHE A 106 -1.96 5.38 1.47
CA PHE A 106 -0.98 4.75 0.60
C PHE A 106 -1.51 4.77 -0.83
N CYS A 107 -0.73 5.37 -1.73
CA CYS A 107 -1.08 5.61 -3.10
C CYS A 107 -0.07 4.97 -4.06
N PHE A 108 -0.57 4.40 -5.15
CA PHE A 108 0.22 4.19 -6.35
C PHE A 108 0.45 5.55 -7.02
N LEU A 109 1.72 5.94 -7.15
CA LEU A 109 2.17 7.10 -7.91
C LEU A 109 2.55 6.67 -9.33
N TYR A 110 1.68 6.96 -10.29
CA TYR A 110 1.94 6.77 -11.71
C TYR A 110 2.58 8.03 -12.30
N GLU A 111 3.62 7.85 -13.12
CA GLU A 111 4.37 8.92 -13.78
C GLU A 111 4.43 8.64 -15.29
N GLU A 112 4.35 9.67 -16.13
CA GLU A 112 4.14 9.57 -17.60
C GLU A 112 5.17 8.71 -18.38
N ASN A 113 6.31 8.36 -17.78
CA ASN A 113 7.35 7.55 -18.43
C ASN A 113 7.74 6.28 -17.66
N GLU A 114 7.01 5.94 -16.61
CA GLU A 114 7.29 4.77 -15.78
C GLU A 114 6.27 3.65 -16.06
N GLU A 115 6.75 2.40 -16.14
CA GLU A 115 5.88 1.25 -16.44
C GLU A 115 5.11 0.77 -15.21
N GLU A 116 5.73 0.82 -14.03
CA GLU A 116 5.14 0.43 -12.75
C GLU A 116 5.16 1.63 -11.81
N PRO A 117 4.09 1.85 -11.01
CA PRO A 117 4.04 2.98 -10.09
C PRO A 117 4.91 2.75 -8.86
N ARG A 118 5.43 3.84 -8.30
CA ARG A 118 6.00 3.88 -6.95
C ARG A 118 4.88 3.92 -5.91
N ILE A 119 5.22 3.67 -4.65
CA ILE A 119 4.30 3.75 -3.51
C ILE A 119 4.66 4.96 -2.66
N VAL A 120 3.66 5.79 -2.40
CA VAL A 120 3.80 6.96 -1.53
C VAL A 120 2.72 6.99 -0.46
N LEU A 121 3.03 7.56 0.70
CA LEU A 121 2.05 7.91 1.71
C LEU A 121 1.68 9.39 1.56
N TYR A 122 0.40 9.66 1.35
CA TYR A 122 -0.14 11.02 1.26
C TYR A 122 -0.84 11.39 2.56
N TYR A 123 -0.30 12.41 3.25
CA TYR A 123 -0.86 12.91 4.50
C TYR A 123 -2.11 13.76 4.27
N HIS A 124 -3.14 13.53 5.09
CA HIS A 124 -4.40 14.26 4.97
C HIS A 124 -4.39 15.63 5.68
N ASP A 125 -3.49 15.83 6.64
CA ASP A 125 -3.43 16.98 7.54
C ASP A 125 -2.11 17.76 7.48
N ASP A 126 -1.19 17.37 6.59
CA ASP A 126 0.09 18.06 6.36
C ASP A 126 0.28 18.38 4.86
N TYR A 127 0.82 19.57 4.60
CA TYR A 127 1.22 20.02 3.27
C TYR A 127 2.68 19.69 2.94
N SER A 128 3.36 18.86 3.73
CA SER A 128 4.56 18.16 3.26
C SER A 128 4.26 17.36 1.98
N GLY A 129 5.26 17.19 1.11
CA GLY A 129 5.09 16.33 -0.06
C GLY A 129 4.79 14.88 0.37
N PRO A 130 4.15 14.06 -0.47
CA PRO A 130 3.97 12.65 -0.14
C PRO A 130 5.31 11.97 0.13
N VAL A 131 5.34 11.07 1.10
CA VAL A 131 6.55 10.33 1.46
C VAL A 131 6.71 9.11 0.56
N LEU A 132 7.91 8.85 0.06
CA LEU A 132 8.24 7.64 -0.68
C LEU A 132 8.32 6.45 0.28
N GLU A 133 7.39 5.51 0.14
CA GLU A 133 7.36 4.27 0.92
C GLU A 133 8.12 3.15 0.22
N ALA A 134 8.06 3.12 -1.11
CA ALA A 134 8.73 2.12 -1.92
C ALA A 134 8.81 2.52 -3.40
N SER A 135 9.86 2.09 -4.09
CA SER A 135 10.05 2.29 -5.53
C SER A 135 9.32 1.24 -6.38
N SER A 136 8.82 0.16 -5.77
CA SER A 136 8.01 -0.87 -6.43
C SER A 136 7.07 -1.55 -5.45
N PHE A 137 6.08 -2.30 -5.96
CA PHE A 137 5.18 -3.04 -5.08
C PHE A 137 5.85 -4.25 -4.40
N ASP A 138 6.89 -4.84 -5.01
CA ASP A 138 7.70 -5.88 -4.35
C ASP A 138 8.49 -5.29 -3.16
N GLU A 139 9.07 -4.10 -3.34
CA GLU A 139 9.73 -3.36 -2.26
C GLU A 139 8.76 -2.99 -1.15
N PHE A 140 7.54 -2.60 -1.50
CA PHE A 140 6.53 -2.25 -0.51
C PHE A 140 6.17 -3.44 0.39
N ILE A 141 5.98 -4.63 -0.18
CA ILE A 141 5.74 -5.85 0.61
C ILE A 141 6.95 -6.13 1.52
N TYR A 142 8.17 -5.88 1.05
CA TYR A 142 9.37 -6.03 1.85
C TYR A 142 9.36 -5.06 3.05
N VAL A 143 9.07 -3.79 2.83
CA VAL A 143 8.97 -2.77 3.90
C VAL A 143 7.90 -3.16 4.93
N ILE A 144 6.72 -3.64 4.49
CA ILE A 144 5.66 -4.13 5.39
C ILE A 144 6.13 -5.31 6.24
N LEU A 145 6.95 -6.21 5.69
CA LEU A 145 7.51 -7.33 6.46
C LEU A 145 8.57 -6.89 7.47
N LEU A 146 9.35 -5.85 7.15
CA LEU A 146 10.28 -5.24 8.10
C LEU A 146 9.54 -4.52 9.24
N GLU A 147 8.52 -3.73 8.91
CA GLU A 147 7.64 -3.06 9.88
C GLU A 147 7.00 -4.09 10.81
N SER A 148 6.46 -5.17 10.24
CA SER A 148 5.84 -6.23 11.04
C SER A 148 6.83 -6.94 11.97
N ALA A 149 8.08 -7.10 11.55
CA ALA A 149 9.14 -7.60 12.43
C ALA A 149 9.46 -6.62 13.56
N SER A 150 9.47 -5.30 13.29
CA SER A 150 9.67 -4.25 14.30
C SER A 150 8.57 -4.24 15.37
N TRP A 151 7.31 -4.44 14.97
CA TRP A 151 6.17 -4.36 15.90
C TRP A 151 5.95 -5.65 16.69
N SER A 152 5.96 -6.80 16.00
CA SER A 152 5.61 -8.09 16.61
C SER A 152 6.81 -8.81 17.23
N GLY A 153 8.01 -8.61 16.67
CA GLY A 153 9.21 -9.38 16.98
C GLY A 153 9.14 -10.87 16.59
N ASP A 154 8.07 -11.32 15.93
CA ASP A 154 7.85 -12.73 15.57
C ASP A 154 7.76 -12.91 14.06
N ILE A 155 8.88 -13.23 13.43
CA ILE A 155 8.95 -13.56 11.99
C ILE A 155 8.73 -15.05 11.70
N GLU A 156 8.56 -15.86 12.75
CA GLU A 156 8.33 -17.30 12.63
C GLU A 156 6.85 -17.64 12.58
N ASN A 157 5.97 -16.68 12.82
CA ASN A 157 4.53 -16.86 12.73
C ASN A 157 4.06 -17.14 11.29
N ASP A 158 2.92 -17.83 11.19
CA ASP A 158 2.39 -18.29 9.91
C ASP A 158 1.91 -17.16 8.98
N TYR A 159 1.49 -16.02 9.53
CA TYR A 159 1.09 -14.84 8.75
C TYR A 159 2.29 -14.22 8.06
N TRP A 160 3.37 -13.95 8.82
CA TRP A 160 4.61 -13.38 8.28
C TRP A 160 5.20 -14.30 7.21
N LYS A 161 5.32 -15.60 7.50
CA LYS A 161 5.82 -16.61 6.54
C LYS A 161 4.98 -16.68 5.26
N SER A 162 3.66 -16.53 5.36
CA SER A 162 2.79 -16.55 4.18
C SER A 162 3.00 -15.31 3.30
N HIS A 163 3.22 -14.15 3.91
CA HIS A 163 3.49 -12.91 3.18
C HIS A 163 4.91 -12.83 2.61
N TYR A 164 5.90 -13.42 3.29
CA TYR A 164 7.23 -13.64 2.74
C TYR A 164 7.18 -14.40 1.41
N GLN A 165 6.25 -15.35 1.23
CA GLN A 165 6.11 -16.07 -0.05
C GLN A 165 5.68 -15.16 -1.21
N LEU A 166 5.08 -14.00 -0.91
CA LEU A 166 4.69 -13.01 -1.92
C LEU A 166 5.89 -12.27 -2.48
N LEU A 167 7.06 -12.25 -1.82
CA LEU A 167 8.25 -11.57 -2.33
C LEU A 167 8.86 -12.28 -3.55
N ASN A 168 9.53 -11.50 -4.40
CA ASN A 168 10.46 -12.03 -5.38
C ASN A 168 11.78 -12.48 -4.72
N ASP A 169 12.66 -13.13 -5.49
CA ASP A 169 13.91 -13.68 -4.96
C ASP A 169 14.87 -12.59 -4.46
N GLU A 170 14.85 -11.38 -5.04
CA GLU A 170 15.70 -10.27 -4.60
C GLU A 170 15.42 -9.92 -3.13
N TYR A 171 14.16 -9.68 -2.79
CA TYR A 171 13.78 -9.31 -1.43
C TYR A 171 13.80 -10.48 -0.46
N LYS A 172 13.54 -11.71 -0.93
CA LYS A 172 13.75 -12.91 -0.10
C LYS A 172 15.21 -13.04 0.35
N ASN A 173 16.15 -12.86 -0.57
CA ASN A 173 17.58 -12.90 -0.24
C ASN A 173 18.01 -11.82 0.77
N LYS A 174 17.27 -10.69 0.87
CA LYS A 174 17.52 -9.64 1.87
C LYS A 174 17.01 -10.02 3.27
N LEU A 175 16.08 -10.98 3.38
CA LEU A 175 15.49 -11.44 4.65
C LEU A 175 16.12 -12.75 5.14
N ASP A 176 16.55 -13.62 4.23
CA ASP A 176 17.01 -14.97 4.55
C ASP A 176 18.18 -14.97 5.55
N GLY A 177 17.99 -15.71 6.65
CA GLY A 177 19.00 -15.89 7.70
C GLY A 177 19.12 -14.73 8.69
N ARG A 178 18.28 -13.69 8.56
CA ARG A 178 18.23 -12.57 9.51
C ARG A 178 17.26 -12.82 10.64
N THR A 179 17.53 -12.18 11.77
CA THR A 179 16.66 -12.18 12.95
C THR A 179 15.62 -11.06 12.88
N ALA A 180 14.54 -11.17 13.66
CA ALA A 180 13.53 -10.11 13.75
C ALA A 180 14.14 -8.76 14.20
N GLU A 181 15.14 -8.79 15.09
CA GLU A 181 15.86 -7.60 15.55
C GLU A 181 16.62 -6.92 14.40
N GLU A 182 17.35 -7.68 13.59
CA GLU A 182 18.07 -7.14 12.42
C GLU A 182 17.12 -6.56 11.36
N LEU A 183 15.90 -7.12 11.22
CA LEU A 183 14.88 -6.57 10.31
C LEU A 183 14.25 -5.29 10.89
N ALA A 184 13.99 -5.26 12.19
CA ALA A 184 13.48 -4.09 12.89
C ALA A 184 14.45 -2.91 12.82
N GLU A 185 15.75 -3.15 13.06
CA GLU A 185 16.79 -2.13 12.95
C GLU A 185 16.86 -1.54 11.54
N GLU A 186 16.66 -2.34 10.49
CA GLU A 186 16.62 -1.83 9.12
C GLU A 186 15.41 -0.92 8.91
N TYR A 187 14.21 -1.35 9.32
CA TYR A 187 13.01 -0.54 9.23
C TYR A 187 13.18 0.81 9.94
N GLU A 188 13.71 0.81 11.17
CA GLU A 188 13.95 2.02 11.96
C GLU A 188 15.03 2.94 11.34
N SER A 189 15.90 2.39 10.49
CA SER A 189 16.95 3.13 9.78
C SER A 189 16.50 3.70 8.44
N CYS A 190 15.31 3.33 7.95
CA CYS A 190 14.78 3.84 6.69
C CYS A 190 14.59 5.35 6.76
N ASN A 191 15.29 6.08 5.90
CA ASN A 191 15.07 7.51 5.74
C ASN A 191 13.88 7.73 4.82
N LEU A 192 12.84 8.36 5.35
CA LEU A 192 11.67 8.77 4.58
C LEU A 192 12.00 10.04 3.78
N GLU A 193 11.82 9.97 2.47
CA GLU A 193 12.06 11.07 1.54
C GLU A 193 10.75 11.56 0.94
N ASN A 194 10.57 12.88 0.87
CA ASN A 194 9.42 13.46 0.18
C ASN A 194 9.59 13.38 -1.33
N VAL A 195 8.53 13.03 -2.03
CA VAL A 195 8.44 13.05 -3.49
C VAL A 195 7.85 14.39 -3.93
N ASP A 196 8.55 15.09 -4.83
CA ASP A 196 8.02 16.29 -5.45
C ASP A 196 7.05 15.94 -6.58
N ILE A 197 5.76 16.16 -6.33
CA ILE A 197 4.66 15.92 -7.27
C ILE A 197 3.97 17.22 -7.71
N TRP A 198 4.52 18.38 -7.34
CA TRP A 198 3.87 19.67 -7.52
C TRP A 198 4.52 20.47 -8.65
N LYS A 199 3.75 21.32 -9.31
CA LYS A 199 4.25 22.31 -10.27
C LYS A 199 4.51 23.63 -9.55
N ASN A 200 5.71 24.16 -9.74
CA ASN A 200 6.08 25.53 -9.35
C ASN A 200 5.59 26.55 -10.38
#